data_AF-A0A971UFD9-F1
#
_entry.id   AF-A0A971UFD9-F1
#
_cell.length_a   1.000
_cell.length_b   1.000
_cell.length_c   1.000
_cell.angle_alpha   90.00
_cell.angle_beta   90.00
_cell.angle_gamma   90.00
#
_symmetry.space_group_name_H-M   'P 1'
#
loop_
_entity.id
_entity.type
_entity.pdbx_description
1 polymer ?
#
loop_
_entity_poly.entity_id
_entity_poly.type
_entity_poly.pdbx_seq_one_letter_code
_entity_poly.pdbx_strand_id
1 'polypeptide(L)'
;MATRTQQHAERPALKGPRPLLSDGARKTPPPAGPWGTRLAVGAAVLFILAGAAWGAVHLMSNRSEKSVSNILTTRVLRSDLIVTVTEDGSLESAVNIDIKCEVAGGTNILWIVEDGKEVKKGEKIIELDSAALEESINQQRIATEKARAAKIQAEKDYAAAKLAVDEYLEGTFVKSVQDQDAQITIAEENLRSAQNALEHSERMFRKGYISALDLESQRFQVQRAQLELDSAQTAKEVLVKFTKIKMLQELESKRDSAEAKMRSEGASFDLEESRLKRLETQLEKCVITAPADGMAVFANEQGARFGGSTQSTIEEGAAVRERQTMLRLPDLSQMQVKVNVHESKVEALSDAWRAALDAGLALRARIRIQDLEVQGYLASIANQPEPSGWWAGNIKEYATIIAIDGTPVGLRPGMTAECEILVQHLPDVLTVPVAAVVEQRGAFYVWTNSPTGPERRPVILGATNDQFIEVKDGLVEGEEVILNPRAAVAEARAVKDAADDMDVDEKFGQERQAPVNAKKHANGMPGPPAGGPGTAPGPGAGGPRPAMNPMQYDKDGDGKLTKDEAPAPMQAFFDQMDTNGDGAIDSAELAELRRRMEAAGGPGGPGGPGVPGGKTPPTGPPPGGGSVGPPQ
;
A
#
# COMPACT_ATOMS: atom_id res chain seq x y z
N MET A 1 -0.77 4.28 66.34
CA MET A 1 -1.87 4.67 67.24
C MET A 1 -3.16 4.22 66.53
N ALA A 2 -3.92 3.27 67.07
CA ALA A 2 -4.96 3.46 68.10
C ALA A 2 -6.20 4.19 67.52
N THR A 3 -7.43 3.68 67.60
CA THR A 3 -7.94 2.52 68.39
C THR A 3 -9.35 2.04 67.93
N ARG A 4 -9.64 0.71 68.06
CA ARG A 4 -10.93 0.02 68.42
C ARG A 4 -12.23 0.33 67.61
N THR A 5 -13.26 -0.52 67.47
CA THR A 5 -13.64 -1.95 67.78
C THR A 5 -14.80 -2.34 66.81
N GLN A 6 -15.57 -3.46 66.78
CA GLN A 6 -15.82 -4.75 67.49
C GLN A 6 -16.65 -5.66 66.50
N GLN A 7 -16.91 -6.98 66.62
CA GLN A 7 -16.52 -8.04 67.55
C GLN A 7 -16.58 -9.44 66.86
N HIS A 8 -15.89 -10.41 67.48
CA HIS A 8 -16.01 -11.89 67.38
C HIS A 8 -17.44 -12.46 67.67
N ALA A 9 -17.81 -13.73 67.38
CA ALA A 9 -17.21 -14.81 66.56
C ALA A 9 -18.14 -16.05 66.37
N GLU A 10 -17.86 -16.83 65.31
CA GLU A 10 -17.77 -18.33 65.16
C GLU A 10 -18.82 -19.28 65.81
N ARG A 11 -19.47 -20.21 65.06
CA ARG A 11 -19.03 -21.58 64.62
C ARG A 11 -18.57 -22.51 65.77
N PRO A 12 -18.85 -23.85 65.75
CA PRO A 12 -18.79 -24.74 64.58
C PRO A 12 -19.90 -25.83 64.47
N ALA A 13 -19.70 -26.82 63.58
CA ALA A 13 -20.57 -27.99 63.34
C ALA A 13 -19.90 -29.32 63.76
N LEU A 14 -20.61 -30.48 63.68
CA LEU A 14 -20.05 -31.80 63.29
C LEU A 14 -21.10 -32.97 63.27
N LYS A 15 -20.92 -33.91 62.31
CA LYS A 15 -21.23 -35.37 62.28
C LYS A 15 -22.60 -35.96 62.71
N GLY A 16 -23.09 -36.92 61.92
CA GLY A 16 -23.75 -38.15 62.42
C GLY A 16 -24.89 -38.75 61.57
N PRO A 17 -24.82 -40.02 61.07
CA PRO A 17 -25.88 -40.59 60.22
C PRO A 17 -26.36 -42.04 60.54
N ARG A 18 -27.43 -42.47 59.84
CA ARG A 18 -27.94 -43.88 59.65
C ARG A 18 -28.85 -44.45 60.80
N PRO A 19 -29.37 -45.73 60.76
CA PRO A 19 -30.69 -45.99 60.13
C PRO A 19 -31.60 -47.10 60.78
N LEU A 20 -32.77 -47.35 60.16
CA LEU A 20 -33.49 -48.64 59.94
C LEU A 20 -33.81 -49.66 61.09
N LEU A 21 -35.05 -50.22 61.02
CA LEU A 21 -35.52 -51.53 61.54
C LEU A 21 -35.58 -51.71 63.10
N SER A 22 -36.31 -52.66 63.72
CA SER A 22 -37.32 -53.67 63.27
C SER A 22 -38.10 -54.28 64.45
N ASP A 23 -39.33 -54.76 64.18
CA ASP A 23 -40.05 -55.93 64.79
C ASP A 23 -40.26 -56.16 66.32
N GLY A 24 -41.39 -56.83 66.64
CA GLY A 24 -41.73 -57.38 67.97
C GLY A 24 -43.13 -56.98 68.49
N ALA A 25 -44.25 -57.71 68.28
CA ALA A 25 -44.59 -59.09 68.67
C ALA A 25 -44.40 -59.35 70.20
N ARG A 26 -45.35 -59.82 71.04
CA ARG A 26 -46.76 -60.33 70.99
C ARG A 26 -47.34 -60.17 72.44
N LYS A 27 -48.65 -60.10 72.76
CA LYS A 27 -49.65 -61.22 72.80
C LYS A 27 -51.02 -60.75 73.39
N THR A 28 -52.05 -61.59 73.16
CA THR A 28 -53.48 -61.62 73.62
C THR A 28 -53.69 -61.80 75.15
N PRO A 29 -54.91 -61.63 75.79
CA PRO A 29 -56.21 -62.22 75.40
C PRO A 29 -57.50 -61.37 75.73
N PRO A 30 -58.74 -61.89 76.01
CA PRO A 30 -59.92 -61.61 75.16
C PRO A 30 -61.17 -61.01 75.88
N PRO A 31 -62.29 -60.71 75.17
CA PRO A 31 -63.43 -59.94 75.72
C PRO A 31 -64.66 -60.79 76.15
N ALA A 32 -65.67 -60.12 76.71
CA ALA A 32 -67.04 -60.63 76.89
C ALA A 32 -68.06 -59.79 76.07
N GLY A 33 -69.13 -60.43 75.60
CA GLY A 33 -70.25 -59.79 74.88
C GLY A 33 -71.45 -59.44 75.78
N PRO A 34 -72.70 -59.32 75.27
CA PRO A 34 -73.27 -60.21 74.22
C PRO A 34 -74.05 -59.54 73.07
N TRP A 35 -74.44 -60.42 72.13
CA TRP A 35 -75.38 -60.33 71.00
C TRP A 35 -76.28 -59.09 70.80
N GLY A 36 -76.31 -58.59 69.54
CA GLY A 36 -77.41 -57.76 69.03
C GLY A 36 -77.35 -57.40 67.52
N THR A 37 -76.17 -57.24 66.93
CA THR A 37 -76.00 -56.38 65.72
C THR A 37 -75.68 -57.08 64.39
N ARG A 38 -75.85 -58.40 64.26
CA ARG A 38 -75.35 -59.18 63.10
C ARG A 38 -76.12 -59.05 61.77
N LEU A 39 -77.29 -58.40 61.73
CA LEU A 39 -78.02 -58.17 60.47
C LEU A 39 -77.77 -56.78 59.84
N ALA A 40 -77.42 -55.76 60.63
CA ALA A 40 -77.22 -54.41 60.11
C ALA A 40 -75.91 -54.24 59.30
N VAL A 41 -74.85 -54.94 59.70
CA VAL A 41 -73.50 -54.78 59.11
C VAL A 41 -73.44 -55.26 57.66
N GLY A 42 -74.20 -56.30 57.29
CA GLY A 42 -74.19 -56.85 55.93
C GLY A 42 -74.71 -55.88 54.86
N ALA A 43 -75.75 -55.12 55.17
CA ALA A 43 -76.32 -54.15 54.24
C ALA A 43 -75.41 -52.94 54.01
N ALA A 44 -74.73 -52.47 55.05
CA ALA A 44 -73.84 -51.30 54.98
C ALA A 44 -72.63 -51.54 54.06
N VAL A 45 -71.99 -52.72 54.15
CA VAL A 45 -70.82 -53.07 53.32
C VAL A 45 -71.18 -53.11 51.83
N LEU A 46 -72.36 -53.63 51.49
CA LEU A 46 -72.82 -53.76 50.10
C LEU A 46 -73.08 -52.39 49.45
N PHE A 47 -73.65 -51.44 50.19
CA PHE A 47 -73.84 -50.06 49.72
C PHE A 47 -72.51 -49.30 49.50
N ILE A 48 -71.53 -49.50 50.39
CA ILE A 48 -70.21 -48.85 50.28
C ILE A 48 -69.46 -49.34 49.03
N LEU A 49 -69.51 -50.64 48.73
CA LEU A 49 -68.89 -51.21 47.53
C LEU A 49 -69.56 -50.73 46.24
N ALA A 50 -70.89 -50.61 46.22
CA ALA A 50 -71.62 -50.05 45.07
C ALA A 50 -71.28 -48.58 44.82
N GLY A 51 -71.22 -47.76 45.87
CA GLY A 51 -70.82 -46.35 45.79
C GLY A 51 -69.38 -46.16 45.30
N ALA A 52 -68.45 -46.99 45.78
CA ALA A 52 -67.05 -46.96 45.33
C ALA A 52 -66.90 -47.32 43.84
N ALA A 53 -67.65 -48.31 43.35
CA ALA A 53 -67.63 -48.68 41.93
C ALA A 53 -68.18 -47.57 41.03
N TRP A 54 -69.30 -46.94 41.41
CA TRP A 54 -69.89 -45.83 40.65
C TRP A 54 -68.99 -44.59 40.63
N GLY A 55 -68.38 -44.25 41.78
CA GLY A 55 -67.41 -43.16 41.89
C GLY A 55 -66.16 -43.39 41.05
N ALA A 56 -65.63 -44.62 41.00
CA ALA A 56 -64.45 -44.94 40.19
C ALA A 56 -64.70 -44.77 38.68
N VAL A 57 -65.87 -45.19 38.19
CA VAL A 57 -66.25 -45.03 36.78
C VAL A 57 -66.43 -43.54 36.42
N HIS A 58 -67.15 -42.78 37.25
CA HIS A 58 -67.41 -41.36 36.99
C HIS A 58 -66.14 -40.48 37.13
N LEU A 59 -65.14 -40.91 37.89
CA LEU A 59 -63.86 -40.21 38.02
C LEU A 59 -62.89 -40.50 36.85
N MET A 60 -63.09 -41.60 36.11
CA MET A 60 -62.28 -41.92 34.92
C MET A 60 -62.83 -41.30 33.63
N SER A 61 -64.15 -41.06 33.51
CA SER A 61 -64.75 -40.51 32.29
C SER A 61 -64.53 -39.00 32.08
N ASN A 62 -64.18 -38.24 33.13
CA ASN A 62 -64.11 -36.77 33.09
C ASN A 62 -62.67 -36.21 32.99
N ARG A 63 -61.76 -36.93 32.32
CA ARG A 63 -60.32 -36.59 32.27
C ARG A 63 -59.78 -36.32 30.85
N SER A 64 -60.60 -35.70 30.00
CA SER A 64 -60.28 -35.37 28.61
C SER A 64 -60.58 -33.91 28.24
N GLU A 65 -60.03 -32.96 29.00
CA GLU A 65 -59.92 -31.57 28.55
C GLU A 65 -58.63 -30.95 29.09
N LYS A 66 -57.56 -31.01 28.30
CA LYS A 66 -56.30 -30.30 28.57
C LYS A 66 -56.35 -29.04 27.71
N SER A 67 -56.56 -27.88 28.33
CA SER A 67 -56.71 -26.62 27.62
C SER A 67 -55.44 -26.26 26.84
N VAL A 68 -55.53 -26.27 25.51
CA VAL A 68 -54.47 -25.84 24.59
C VAL A 68 -54.49 -24.31 24.50
N SER A 69 -54.25 -23.65 25.64
CA SER A 69 -54.56 -22.24 25.87
C SER A 69 -53.30 -21.36 25.98
N ASN A 70 -52.47 -21.39 24.93
CA ASN A 70 -51.60 -20.29 24.47
C ASN A 70 -50.82 -20.71 23.21
N ILE A 71 -51.54 -21.12 22.17
CA ILE A 71 -50.99 -21.11 20.81
C ILE A 71 -51.18 -19.69 20.29
N LEU A 72 -50.07 -18.99 20.03
CA LEU A 72 -50.09 -17.70 19.35
C LEU A 72 -50.38 -17.96 17.87
N THR A 73 -51.57 -17.60 17.40
CA THR A 73 -51.90 -17.61 15.97
C THR A 73 -51.81 -16.21 15.38
N THR A 74 -51.55 -16.14 14.08
CA THR A 74 -51.75 -14.95 13.27
C THR A 74 -52.58 -15.32 12.05
N ARG A 75 -53.28 -14.34 11.46
CA ARG A 75 -54.04 -14.53 10.23
C ARG A 75 -53.13 -14.29 9.03
N VAL A 76 -53.19 -15.17 8.03
CA VAL A 76 -52.60 -14.91 6.72
C VAL A 76 -53.39 -13.78 6.07
N LEU A 77 -52.71 -12.68 5.76
CA LEU A 77 -53.28 -11.50 5.12
C LEU A 77 -52.51 -11.20 3.83
N ARG A 78 -53.14 -10.45 2.92
CA ARG A 78 -52.44 -9.86 1.78
C ARG A 78 -51.93 -8.47 2.18
N SER A 79 -50.67 -8.20 1.90
CA SER A 79 -49.99 -6.95 2.25
C SER A 79 -48.84 -6.67 1.31
N ASP A 80 -48.46 -5.40 1.17
CA ASP A 80 -47.28 -5.01 0.41
C ASP A 80 -46.00 -5.47 1.13
N LEU A 81 -45.25 -6.38 0.51
CA LEU A 81 -43.98 -6.88 1.05
C LEU A 81 -42.83 -6.02 0.52
N ILE A 82 -42.27 -5.22 1.41
CA ILE A 82 -41.06 -4.44 1.16
C ILE A 82 -39.85 -5.29 1.57
N VAL A 83 -38.96 -5.57 0.62
CA VAL A 83 -37.70 -6.29 0.85
C VAL A 83 -36.58 -5.27 0.90
N THR A 84 -36.01 -5.07 2.08
CA THR A 84 -34.86 -4.19 2.31
C THR A 84 -33.63 -4.97 2.71
N VAL A 85 -32.46 -4.42 2.39
CA VAL A 85 -31.16 -4.83 2.94
C VAL A 85 -30.70 -3.70 3.84
N THR A 86 -30.76 -3.93 5.15
CA THR A 86 -30.15 -3.07 6.16
C THR A 86 -28.74 -3.56 6.45
N GLU A 87 -27.78 -2.63 6.39
CA GLU A 87 -26.38 -2.80 6.80
C GLU A 87 -25.84 -1.46 7.36
N ASP A 88 -24.83 -1.53 8.21
CA ASP A 88 -24.12 -0.35 8.72
C ASP A 88 -23.02 0.12 7.75
N GLY A 89 -22.80 1.42 7.70
CA GLY A 89 -21.73 2.04 6.90
C GLY A 89 -21.08 3.24 7.57
N SER A 90 -19.97 3.69 6.97
CA SER A 90 -19.25 4.90 7.35
C SER A 90 -19.44 6.00 6.30
N LEU A 91 -19.72 7.22 6.76
CA LEU A 91 -19.87 8.38 5.90
C LEU A 91 -18.51 8.86 5.40
N GLU A 92 -18.35 8.99 4.09
CA GLU A 92 -17.16 9.48 3.39
C GLU A 92 -17.52 10.65 2.47
N SER A 93 -16.54 11.47 2.09
CA SER A 93 -16.71 12.37 0.94
C SER A 93 -16.44 11.61 -0.36
N ALA A 94 -17.25 11.87 -1.40
CA ALA A 94 -17.03 11.36 -2.74
C ALA A 94 -15.78 11.96 -3.42
N VAL A 95 -15.33 13.14 -2.98
CA VAL A 95 -14.15 13.84 -3.53
C VAL A 95 -13.19 14.17 -2.39
N ASN A 96 -12.15 13.34 -2.24
CA ASN A 96 -11.06 13.57 -1.31
C ASN A 96 -9.80 14.02 -2.07
N ILE A 97 -9.29 15.20 -1.75
CA ILE A 97 -8.01 15.69 -2.28
C ILE A 97 -6.91 15.42 -1.25
N ASP A 98 -6.06 14.42 -1.52
CA ASP A 98 -4.81 14.22 -0.77
C ASP A 98 -3.81 15.34 -1.09
N ILE A 99 -3.32 16.04 -0.08
CA ILE A 99 -2.28 17.06 -0.19
C ILE A 99 -0.95 16.48 0.32
N LYS A 100 0.06 16.48 -0.56
CA LYS A 100 1.32 15.73 -0.40
C LYS A 100 2.52 16.67 -0.45
N CYS A 101 3.60 16.32 0.25
CA CYS A 101 4.83 17.10 0.23
C CYS A 101 5.53 16.95 -1.14
N GLU A 102 5.64 18.05 -1.90
CA GLU A 102 6.35 18.07 -3.19
C GLU A 102 7.80 18.56 -3.09
N VAL A 103 8.26 18.94 -1.89
CA VAL A 103 9.64 19.37 -1.64
C VAL A 103 10.57 18.16 -1.66
N ALA A 104 11.43 18.10 -2.69
CA ALA A 104 12.30 16.94 -2.89
C ALA A 104 13.32 16.78 -1.75
N GLY A 105 13.48 15.55 -1.27
CA GLY A 105 14.29 15.22 -0.09
C GLY A 105 13.55 15.34 1.25
N GLY A 106 12.42 16.05 1.30
CA GLY A 106 11.69 16.32 2.54
C GLY A 106 12.22 17.53 3.32
N THR A 107 11.43 17.99 4.29
CA THR A 107 11.70 19.16 5.14
C THR A 107 10.78 19.10 6.38
N ASN A 108 10.86 20.07 7.29
CA ASN A 108 10.01 20.15 8.49
C ASN A 108 8.76 20.98 8.23
N ILE A 109 7.65 20.69 8.90
CA ILE A 109 6.49 21.58 8.98
C ILE A 109 6.85 22.74 9.93
N LEU A 110 6.79 23.97 9.44
CA LEU A 110 6.94 25.19 10.26
C LEU A 110 5.59 25.61 10.87
N TRP A 111 4.52 25.51 10.09
CA TRP A 111 3.15 25.80 10.51
C TRP A 111 2.16 24.92 9.74
N ILE A 112 1.09 24.47 10.40
CA ILE A 112 -0.02 23.77 9.74
C ILE A 112 -1.38 24.26 10.27
N VAL A 113 -2.36 24.30 9.38
CA VAL A 113 -3.75 24.62 9.72
C VAL A 113 -4.34 23.64 10.74
N GLU A 114 -5.19 24.14 11.65
CA GLU A 114 -5.85 23.31 12.67
C GLU A 114 -6.73 22.19 12.07
N ASP A 115 -6.68 21.00 12.67
CA ASP A 115 -7.46 19.83 12.26
C ASP A 115 -8.97 20.08 12.43
N GLY A 116 -9.76 19.76 11.40
CA GLY A 116 -11.20 20.04 11.33
C GLY A 116 -11.57 21.47 10.95
N LYS A 117 -10.61 22.36 10.64
CA LYS A 117 -10.91 23.73 10.19
C LYS A 117 -11.37 23.74 8.72
N GLU A 118 -12.43 24.48 8.42
CA GLU A 118 -12.80 24.82 7.03
C GLU A 118 -11.76 25.75 6.40
N VAL A 119 -11.37 25.45 5.16
CA VAL A 119 -10.39 26.20 4.36
C VAL A 119 -10.94 26.50 2.97
N LYS A 120 -10.58 27.66 2.43
CA LYS A 120 -11.01 28.09 1.08
C LYS A 120 -9.93 27.89 0.03
N LYS A 121 -10.32 27.73 -1.22
CA LYS A 121 -9.42 27.62 -2.37
C LYS A 121 -8.44 28.79 -2.42
N GLY A 122 -7.14 28.49 -2.42
CA GLY A 122 -6.04 29.46 -2.38
C GLY A 122 -5.63 29.90 -0.97
N GLU A 123 -6.33 29.48 0.09
CA GLU A 123 -5.90 29.70 1.47
C GLU A 123 -4.64 28.89 1.79
N LYS A 124 -3.69 29.49 2.49
CA LYS A 124 -2.46 28.84 2.96
C LYS A 124 -2.82 27.84 4.06
N ILE A 125 -2.35 26.60 3.91
CA ILE A 125 -2.69 25.47 4.81
C ILE A 125 -1.48 24.82 5.47
N ILE A 126 -0.31 24.85 4.82
CA ILE A 126 0.94 24.30 5.35
C ILE A 126 2.07 25.25 4.94
N GLU A 127 2.95 25.56 5.89
CA GLU A 127 4.25 26.17 5.66
C GLU A 127 5.33 25.16 6.03
N LEU A 128 6.23 24.89 5.10
CA LEU A 128 7.39 24.04 5.30
C LEU A 128 8.64 24.90 5.50
N ASP A 129 9.60 24.42 6.27
CA ASP A 129 10.87 25.10 6.51
C ASP A 129 11.61 25.34 5.18
N SER A 130 11.77 26.63 4.86
CA SER A 130 12.40 27.15 3.66
C SER A 130 13.86 27.56 3.87
N ALA A 131 14.36 27.67 5.11
CA ALA A 131 15.61 28.36 5.40
C ALA A 131 16.83 27.74 4.69
N ALA A 132 16.87 26.40 4.59
CA ALA A 132 17.91 25.68 3.86
C ALA A 132 17.83 25.89 2.33
N LEU A 133 16.63 26.07 1.78
CA LEU A 133 16.43 26.38 0.35
C LEU A 133 16.75 27.85 0.05
N GLU A 134 16.37 28.79 0.92
CA GLU A 134 16.68 30.21 0.76
C GLU A 134 18.20 30.47 0.79
N GLU A 135 18.94 29.84 1.71
CA GLU A 135 20.40 29.91 1.72
C GLU A 135 21.00 29.27 0.45
N SER A 136 20.47 28.12 0.00
CA SER A 136 20.88 27.49 -1.25
C SER A 136 20.62 28.39 -2.48
N ILE A 137 19.48 29.10 -2.51
CA ILE A 137 19.12 30.06 -3.56
C ILE A 137 20.05 31.26 -3.53
N ASN A 138 20.39 31.80 -2.35
CA ASN A 138 21.32 32.91 -2.22
C ASN A 138 22.72 32.54 -2.74
N GLN A 139 23.24 31.36 -2.37
CA GLN A 139 24.50 30.84 -2.88
C GLN A 139 24.46 30.59 -4.39
N GLN A 140 23.39 29.96 -4.88
CA GLN A 140 23.20 29.66 -6.31
C GLN A 140 23.03 30.93 -7.15
N ARG A 141 22.41 31.99 -6.61
CA ARG A 141 22.29 33.30 -7.29
C ARG A 141 23.65 33.98 -7.42
N ILE A 142 24.51 33.89 -6.39
CA ILE A 142 25.90 34.38 -6.47
C ILE A 142 26.69 33.61 -7.54
N ALA A 143 26.53 32.28 -7.62
CA ALA A 143 27.14 31.46 -8.67
C ALA A 143 26.62 31.84 -10.08
N THR A 144 25.30 32.07 -10.21
CA THR A 144 24.64 32.43 -11.48
C THR A 144 25.08 33.81 -11.97
N GLU A 145 25.15 34.83 -11.10
CA GLU A 145 25.68 36.15 -11.49
C GLU A 145 27.18 36.13 -11.82
N LYS A 146 27.97 35.28 -11.14
CA LYS A 146 29.38 35.05 -11.50
C LYS A 146 29.52 34.41 -12.88
N ALA A 147 28.69 33.42 -13.21
CA ALA A 147 28.64 32.83 -14.54
C ALA A 147 28.15 33.83 -15.60
N ARG A 148 27.17 34.68 -15.26
CA ARG A 148 26.70 35.77 -16.15
C ARG A 148 27.81 36.76 -16.45
N ALA A 149 28.60 37.17 -15.46
CA ALA A 149 29.75 38.04 -15.64
C ALA A 149 30.82 37.40 -16.55
N ALA A 150 31.09 36.10 -16.41
CA ALA A 150 32.00 35.36 -17.28
C ALA A 150 31.48 35.27 -18.73
N LYS A 151 30.19 34.98 -18.92
CA LYS A 151 29.50 34.98 -20.22
C LYS A 151 29.61 36.35 -20.90
N ILE A 152 29.26 37.44 -20.20
CA ILE A 152 29.36 38.81 -20.72
C ILE A 152 30.80 39.16 -21.09
N GLN A 153 31.80 38.79 -20.27
CA GLN A 153 33.20 39.03 -20.62
C GLN A 153 33.61 38.27 -21.89
N ALA A 154 33.26 36.99 -22.01
CA ALA A 154 33.57 36.18 -23.20
C ALA A 154 32.84 36.68 -24.46
N GLU A 155 31.61 37.21 -24.33
CA GLU A 155 30.90 37.91 -25.41
C GLU A 155 31.64 39.18 -25.85
N LYS A 156 32.24 39.95 -24.93
CA LYS A 156 33.08 41.12 -25.28
C LYS A 156 34.42 40.71 -25.88
N ASP A 157 35.06 39.66 -25.37
CA ASP A 157 36.29 39.09 -25.93
C ASP A 157 36.06 38.67 -27.40
N TYR A 158 34.96 37.95 -27.67
CA TYR A 158 34.56 37.54 -29.02
C TYR A 158 34.21 38.72 -29.93
N ALA A 159 33.46 39.71 -29.44
CA ALA A 159 33.12 40.90 -30.22
C ALA A 159 34.38 41.70 -30.62
N ALA A 160 35.37 41.83 -29.73
CA ALA A 160 36.65 42.47 -30.01
C ALA A 160 37.49 41.64 -31.00
N ALA A 161 37.56 40.32 -30.83
CA ALA A 161 38.27 39.43 -31.74
C ALA A 161 37.67 39.43 -33.16
N LYS A 162 36.34 39.49 -33.27
CA LYS A 162 35.66 39.68 -34.56
C LYS A 162 35.99 41.03 -35.19
N LEU A 163 35.86 42.13 -34.43
CA LEU A 163 36.15 43.47 -34.94
C LEU A 163 37.58 43.60 -35.47
N ALA A 164 38.55 42.89 -34.88
CA ALA A 164 39.93 42.86 -35.38
C ALA A 164 40.09 42.14 -36.75
N VAL A 165 39.22 41.18 -37.09
CA VAL A 165 39.17 40.57 -38.43
C VAL A 165 38.63 41.59 -39.45
N ASP A 166 37.54 42.28 -39.07
CA ASP A 166 36.86 43.27 -39.92
C ASP A 166 37.77 44.50 -40.17
N GLU A 167 38.42 45.04 -39.12
CA GLU A 167 39.41 46.12 -39.20
C GLU A 167 40.64 45.74 -40.04
N TYR A 168 41.07 44.48 -39.98
CA TYR A 168 42.15 44.00 -40.84
C TYR A 168 41.72 44.01 -42.31
N LEU A 169 40.55 43.45 -42.62
CA LEU A 169 40.05 43.29 -43.98
C LEU A 169 39.71 44.62 -44.66
N GLU A 170 39.01 45.53 -43.98
CA GLU A 170 38.47 46.76 -44.56
C GLU A 170 39.41 47.96 -44.38
N GLY A 171 40.18 48.00 -43.28
CA GLY A 171 41.06 49.12 -42.94
C GLY A 171 42.52 48.86 -43.31
N THR A 172 43.22 48.10 -42.47
CA THR A 172 44.70 48.05 -42.51
C THR A 172 45.23 47.31 -43.74
N PHE A 173 44.57 46.24 -44.20
CA PHE A 173 44.95 45.56 -45.44
C PHE A 173 44.74 46.46 -46.67
N VAL A 174 43.59 47.14 -46.79
CA VAL A 174 43.30 48.04 -47.92
C VAL A 174 44.32 49.15 -48.01
N LYS A 175 44.65 49.80 -46.88
CA LYS A 175 45.73 50.80 -46.83
C LYS A 175 47.07 50.21 -47.29
N SER A 176 47.44 49.03 -46.79
CA SER A 176 48.71 48.40 -47.14
C SER A 176 48.83 48.06 -48.64
N VAL A 177 47.71 47.77 -49.32
CA VAL A 177 47.67 47.59 -50.78
C VAL A 177 47.83 48.93 -51.49
N GLN A 178 47.16 49.99 -51.04
CA GLN A 178 47.31 51.35 -51.58
C GLN A 178 48.76 51.86 -51.46
N ASP A 179 49.42 51.60 -50.32
CA ASP A 179 50.82 51.96 -50.10
C ASP A 179 51.75 51.23 -51.10
N GLN A 180 51.47 49.97 -51.46
CA GLN A 180 52.22 49.25 -52.50
C GLN A 180 51.89 49.72 -53.92
N ASP A 181 50.63 50.06 -54.21
CA ASP A 181 50.24 50.59 -55.53
C ASP A 181 50.85 51.98 -55.80
N ALA A 182 51.03 52.80 -54.76
CA ALA A 182 51.79 54.04 -54.86
C ALA A 182 53.27 53.79 -55.19
N GLN A 183 53.90 52.79 -54.55
CA GLN A 183 55.29 52.38 -54.85
C GLN A 183 55.44 51.90 -56.30
N ILE A 184 54.53 51.04 -56.77
CA ILE A 184 54.50 50.56 -58.16
C ILE A 184 54.36 51.73 -59.13
N THR A 185 53.40 52.64 -58.90
CA THR A 185 53.19 53.83 -59.75
C THR A 185 54.45 54.70 -59.87
N ILE A 186 55.20 54.87 -58.76
CA ILE A 186 56.46 55.62 -58.76
C ILE A 186 57.54 54.88 -59.57
N ALA A 187 57.66 53.56 -59.42
CA ALA A 187 58.62 52.75 -60.17
C ALA A 187 58.29 52.68 -61.67
N GLU A 188 57.01 52.65 -62.06
CA GLU A 188 56.57 52.70 -63.46
C GLU A 188 56.94 54.02 -64.14
N GLU A 189 56.72 55.17 -63.48
CA GLU A 189 57.13 56.47 -64.03
C GLU A 189 58.66 56.67 -64.01
N ASN A 190 59.38 56.11 -63.02
CA ASN A 190 60.85 56.06 -63.04
C ASN A 190 61.38 55.27 -64.24
N LEU A 191 60.83 54.07 -64.51
CA LEU A 191 61.15 53.25 -65.67
C LEU A 191 60.84 53.96 -66.98
N ARG A 192 59.64 54.55 -67.09
CA ARG A 192 59.20 55.33 -68.26
C ARG A 192 60.13 56.52 -68.54
N SER A 193 60.55 57.22 -67.50
CA SER A 193 61.53 58.32 -67.59
C SER A 193 62.89 57.83 -68.10
N ALA A 194 63.41 56.72 -67.56
CA ALA A 194 64.64 56.10 -68.03
C ALA A 194 64.56 55.62 -69.49
N GLN A 195 63.44 55.03 -69.90
CA GLN A 195 63.19 54.60 -71.28
C GLN A 195 63.21 55.79 -72.26
N ASN A 196 62.56 56.91 -71.91
CA ASN A 196 62.58 58.14 -72.70
C ASN A 196 64.01 58.71 -72.83
N ALA A 197 64.81 58.66 -71.74
CA ALA A 197 66.20 59.10 -71.75
C ALA A 197 67.10 58.20 -72.62
N LEU A 198 66.88 56.89 -72.61
CA LEU A 198 67.54 55.94 -73.50
C LEU A 198 67.17 56.18 -74.97
N GLU A 199 65.88 56.37 -75.31
CA GLU A 199 65.42 56.62 -76.67
C GLU A 199 65.92 57.98 -77.21
N HIS A 200 66.10 58.98 -76.35
CA HIS A 200 66.83 60.21 -76.69
C HIS A 200 68.32 59.93 -76.97
N SER A 201 69.00 59.19 -76.08
CA SER A 201 70.43 58.88 -76.20
C SER A 201 70.74 58.04 -77.45
N GLU A 202 69.90 57.06 -77.79
CA GLU A 202 70.04 56.29 -79.04
C GLU A 202 69.83 57.13 -80.31
N ARG A 203 69.08 58.24 -80.23
CA ARG A 203 68.97 59.22 -81.33
C ARG A 203 70.18 60.16 -81.40
N MET A 204 70.85 60.44 -80.29
CA MET A 204 72.07 61.26 -80.25
C MET A 204 73.33 60.45 -80.62
N PHE A 205 73.43 59.19 -80.20
CA PHE A 205 74.51 58.27 -80.57
C PHE A 205 74.54 58.03 -82.09
N ARG A 206 73.37 57.79 -82.71
CA ARG A 206 73.24 57.68 -84.17
C ARG A 206 73.64 58.94 -84.96
N LYS A 207 73.78 60.09 -84.29
CA LYS A 207 74.29 61.35 -84.88
C LYS A 207 75.74 61.67 -84.50
N GLY A 208 76.38 60.82 -83.70
CA GLY A 208 77.77 61.00 -83.24
C GLY A 208 77.95 61.99 -82.07
N TYR A 209 76.89 62.35 -81.33
CA TYR A 209 76.96 63.38 -80.28
C TYR A 209 77.26 62.85 -78.85
N ILE A 210 77.21 61.54 -78.62
CA ILE A 210 77.56 60.90 -77.33
C ILE A 210 78.42 59.65 -77.56
N SER A 211 79.14 59.18 -76.54
CA SER A 211 79.95 57.96 -76.63
C SER A 211 79.13 56.68 -76.48
N ALA A 212 79.75 55.54 -76.80
CA ALA A 212 79.15 54.22 -76.55
C ALA A 212 78.96 53.94 -75.05
N LEU A 213 79.86 54.44 -74.20
CA LEU A 213 79.81 54.29 -72.74
C LEU A 213 78.61 55.05 -72.14
N ASP A 214 78.31 56.24 -72.68
CA ASP A 214 77.13 57.02 -72.27
C ASP A 214 75.83 56.27 -72.58
N LEU A 215 75.75 55.67 -73.77
CA LEU A 215 74.61 54.85 -74.19
C LEU A 215 74.45 53.59 -73.32
N GLU A 216 75.54 52.89 -73.05
CA GLU A 216 75.54 51.69 -72.20
C GLU A 216 75.13 52.01 -70.75
N SER A 217 75.58 53.16 -70.22
CA SER A 217 75.13 53.69 -68.93
C SER A 217 73.61 53.92 -68.89
N GLN A 218 73.01 54.51 -69.93
CA GLN A 218 71.55 54.69 -70.00
C GLN A 218 70.79 53.36 -70.09
N ARG A 219 71.32 52.36 -70.81
CA ARG A 219 70.75 51.00 -70.84
C ARG A 219 70.75 50.37 -69.44
N PHE A 220 71.83 50.55 -68.68
CA PHE A 220 71.91 50.10 -67.29
C PHE A 220 70.91 50.84 -66.37
N GLN A 221 70.65 52.14 -66.58
CA GLN A 221 69.60 52.85 -65.82
C GLN A 221 68.20 52.27 -66.09
N VAL A 222 67.86 51.96 -67.35
CA VAL A 222 66.59 51.30 -67.70
C VAL A 222 66.49 49.92 -67.04
N GLN A 223 67.56 49.12 -67.10
CA GLN A 223 67.59 47.81 -66.46
C GLN A 223 67.44 47.90 -64.93
N ARG A 224 68.05 48.90 -64.28
CA ARG A 224 67.88 49.15 -62.84
C ARG A 224 66.45 49.54 -62.49
N ALA A 225 65.83 50.44 -63.26
CA ALA A 225 64.45 50.88 -63.03
C ALA A 225 63.42 49.75 -63.29
N GLN A 226 63.72 48.83 -64.22
CA GLN A 226 62.91 47.61 -64.40
C GLN A 226 62.98 46.72 -63.16
N LEU A 227 64.18 46.45 -62.64
CA LEU A 227 64.36 45.64 -61.41
C LEU A 227 63.70 46.30 -60.18
N GLU A 228 63.68 47.64 -60.13
CA GLU A 228 62.98 48.42 -59.10
C GLU A 228 61.46 48.19 -59.18
N LEU A 229 60.88 48.27 -60.38
CA LEU A 229 59.47 47.95 -60.63
C LEU A 229 59.12 46.48 -60.33
N ASP A 230 59.92 45.53 -60.84
CA ASP A 230 59.75 44.10 -60.59
C ASP A 230 59.76 43.79 -59.09
N SER A 231 60.60 44.50 -58.31
CA SER A 231 60.66 44.36 -56.85
C SER A 231 59.41 44.89 -56.14
N ALA A 232 58.85 46.03 -56.60
CA ALA A 232 57.63 46.60 -56.05
C ALA A 232 56.39 45.73 -56.37
N GLN A 233 56.30 45.22 -57.60
CA GLN A 233 55.28 44.25 -58.00
C GLN A 233 55.38 42.94 -57.18
N THR A 234 56.61 42.44 -56.96
CA THR A 234 56.84 41.26 -56.11
C THR A 234 56.46 41.51 -54.65
N ALA A 235 56.72 42.71 -54.10
CA ALA A 235 56.31 43.07 -52.74
C ALA A 235 54.78 43.08 -52.58
N LYS A 236 54.04 43.64 -53.55
CA LYS A 236 52.57 43.56 -53.60
C LYS A 236 52.08 42.11 -53.74
N GLU A 237 52.68 41.31 -54.61
CA GLU A 237 52.33 39.89 -54.76
C GLU A 237 52.48 39.13 -53.43
N VAL A 238 53.60 39.30 -52.72
CA VAL A 238 53.85 38.64 -51.43
C VAL A 238 52.83 39.08 -50.38
N LEU A 239 52.51 40.37 -50.32
CA LEU A 239 51.52 40.93 -49.41
C LEU A 239 50.12 40.33 -49.64
N VAL A 240 49.69 40.22 -50.90
CA VAL A 240 48.36 39.70 -51.25
C VAL A 240 48.28 38.16 -51.13
N LYS A 241 49.30 37.43 -51.61
CA LYS A 241 49.28 35.95 -51.70
C LYS A 241 49.64 35.27 -50.39
N PHE A 242 50.52 35.84 -49.57
CA PHE A 242 51.01 35.19 -48.35
C PHE A 242 50.64 35.97 -47.08
N THR A 243 50.97 37.27 -47.01
CA THR A 243 50.75 38.06 -45.78
C THR A 243 49.28 38.16 -45.42
N LYS A 244 48.39 38.41 -46.40
CA LYS A 244 46.94 38.44 -46.20
C LYS A 244 46.42 37.15 -45.58
N ILE A 245 46.74 36.00 -46.20
CA ILE A 245 46.21 34.70 -45.79
C ILE A 245 46.70 34.35 -44.39
N LYS A 246 48.00 34.52 -44.12
CA LYS A 246 48.59 34.25 -42.80
C LYS A 246 47.95 35.10 -41.70
N MET A 247 47.85 36.42 -41.91
CA MET A 247 47.32 37.33 -40.89
C MET A 247 45.82 37.12 -40.65
N LEU A 248 45.05 36.90 -41.72
CA LEU A 248 43.63 36.57 -41.63
C LEU A 248 43.42 35.27 -40.86
N GLN A 249 44.13 34.19 -41.20
CA GLN A 249 44.05 32.91 -40.51
C GLN A 249 44.41 33.03 -39.01
N GLU A 250 45.38 33.88 -38.65
CA GLU A 250 45.74 34.14 -37.25
C GLU A 250 44.62 34.89 -36.50
N LEU A 251 43.98 35.88 -37.13
CA LEU A 251 42.87 36.62 -36.54
C LEU A 251 41.59 35.79 -36.45
N GLU A 252 41.28 34.98 -37.46
CA GLU A 252 40.18 34.01 -37.43
C GLU A 252 40.38 32.95 -36.34
N SER A 253 41.60 32.44 -36.15
CA SER A 253 41.91 31.52 -35.05
C SER A 253 41.67 32.16 -33.66
N LYS A 254 41.88 33.48 -33.54
CA LYS A 254 41.57 34.24 -32.30
C LYS A 254 40.06 34.45 -32.14
N ARG A 255 39.34 34.79 -33.22
CA ARG A 255 37.88 34.86 -33.26
C ARG A 255 37.26 33.53 -32.82
N ASP A 256 37.67 32.42 -33.43
CA ASP A 256 37.06 31.10 -33.23
C ASP A 256 37.34 30.54 -31.82
N SER A 257 38.53 30.80 -31.27
CA SER A 257 38.83 30.44 -29.88
C SER A 257 38.07 31.30 -28.86
N ALA A 258 37.84 32.59 -29.14
CA ALA A 258 36.94 33.43 -28.35
C ALA A 258 35.45 33.02 -28.50
N GLU A 259 35.02 32.59 -29.68
CA GLU A 259 33.67 32.09 -29.95
C GLU A 259 33.40 30.77 -29.19
N ALA A 260 34.37 29.85 -29.19
CA ALA A 260 34.32 28.63 -28.40
C ALA A 260 34.25 28.91 -26.89
N LYS A 261 35.05 29.88 -26.40
CA LYS A 261 34.98 30.35 -25.01
C LYS A 261 33.61 30.94 -24.68
N MET A 262 33.08 31.83 -25.53
CA MET A 262 31.76 32.44 -25.37
C MET A 262 30.63 31.40 -25.33
N ARG A 263 30.67 30.37 -26.20
CA ARG A 263 29.73 29.24 -26.11
C ARG A 263 29.88 28.45 -24.81
N SER A 264 31.12 28.23 -24.34
CA SER A 264 31.39 27.49 -23.10
C SER A 264 30.86 28.23 -21.87
N GLU A 265 31.17 29.52 -21.72
CA GLU A 265 30.66 30.34 -20.61
C GLU A 265 29.14 30.55 -20.70
N GLY A 266 28.61 30.61 -21.93
CA GLY A 266 27.18 30.60 -22.21
C GLY A 266 26.48 29.37 -21.63
N ALA A 267 26.94 28.17 -22.01
CA ALA A 267 26.40 26.91 -21.51
C ALA A 267 26.57 26.75 -19.99
N SER A 268 27.67 27.25 -19.41
CA SER A 268 27.86 27.30 -17.95
C SER A 268 26.81 28.18 -17.26
N PHE A 269 26.54 29.39 -17.77
CA PHE A 269 25.51 30.26 -17.22
C PHE A 269 24.10 29.64 -17.36
N ASP A 270 23.75 29.13 -18.54
CA ASP A 270 22.44 28.53 -18.79
C ASP A 270 22.19 27.32 -17.85
N LEU A 271 23.25 26.59 -17.50
CA LEU A 271 23.23 25.48 -16.52
C LEU A 271 23.03 25.98 -15.08
N GLU A 272 23.76 27.01 -14.63
CA GLU A 272 23.60 27.56 -13.27
C GLU A 272 22.24 28.27 -13.10
N GLU A 273 21.72 28.92 -14.14
CA GLU A 273 20.37 29.49 -14.18
C GLU A 273 19.29 28.39 -14.07
N SER A 274 19.47 27.25 -14.76
CA SER A 274 18.55 26.11 -14.65
C SER A 274 18.51 25.50 -13.24
N ARG A 275 19.63 25.53 -12.50
CA ARG A 275 19.70 25.11 -11.10
C ARG A 275 19.02 26.11 -10.17
N LEU A 276 19.26 27.41 -10.38
CA LEU A 276 18.61 28.49 -9.61
C LEU A 276 17.09 28.36 -9.72
N LYS A 277 16.58 28.28 -10.94
CA LYS A 277 15.14 28.11 -11.20
C LYS A 277 14.55 26.85 -10.57
N ARG A 278 15.30 25.74 -10.53
CA ARG A 278 14.86 24.51 -9.85
C ARG A 278 14.71 24.73 -8.34
N LEU A 279 15.64 25.44 -7.70
CA LEU A 279 15.56 25.77 -6.27
C LEU A 279 14.40 26.76 -5.99
N GLU A 280 14.21 27.76 -6.84
CA GLU A 280 13.08 28.71 -6.75
C GLU A 280 11.73 27.97 -6.83
N THR A 281 11.56 27.05 -7.78
CA THR A 281 10.36 26.17 -7.86
C THR A 281 10.23 25.20 -6.66
N GLN A 282 11.32 24.91 -5.93
CA GLN A 282 11.24 24.15 -4.67
C GLN A 282 10.84 25.04 -3.48
N LEU A 283 11.26 26.31 -3.45
CA LEU A 283 10.81 27.30 -2.47
C LEU A 283 9.31 27.62 -2.62
N GLU A 284 8.82 27.75 -3.86
CA GLU A 284 7.38 27.87 -4.15
C GLU A 284 6.56 26.70 -3.56
N LYS A 285 7.13 25.48 -3.55
CA LYS A 285 6.50 24.27 -2.98
C LYS A 285 6.54 24.19 -1.45
N CYS A 286 7.26 25.08 -0.76
CA CYS A 286 7.23 25.14 0.70
C CYS A 286 5.95 25.80 1.25
N VAL A 287 5.26 26.62 0.46
CA VAL A 287 4.00 27.27 0.87
C VAL A 287 2.84 26.60 0.15
N ILE A 288 2.17 25.67 0.83
CA ILE A 288 1.10 24.88 0.23
C ILE A 288 -0.25 25.57 0.50
N THR A 289 -1.04 25.71 -0.56
CA THR A 289 -2.38 26.31 -0.54
C THR A 289 -3.45 25.28 -0.90
N ALA A 290 -4.69 25.49 -0.43
CA ALA A 290 -5.81 24.60 -0.70
C ALA A 290 -6.24 24.67 -2.18
N PRO A 291 -6.29 23.54 -2.93
CA PRO A 291 -6.66 23.53 -4.35
C PRO A 291 -8.17 23.66 -4.61
N ALA A 292 -8.99 23.43 -3.58
CA ALA A 292 -10.44 23.56 -3.56
C ALA A 292 -10.90 24.04 -2.16
N ASP A 293 -12.17 24.37 -2.02
CA ASP A 293 -12.80 24.57 -0.70
C ASP A 293 -12.99 23.20 -0.02
N GLY A 294 -12.86 23.10 1.30
CA GLY A 294 -13.04 21.84 2.02
C GLY A 294 -12.69 21.94 3.51
N MET A 295 -12.78 20.82 4.23
CA MET A 295 -12.33 20.73 5.62
C MET A 295 -10.91 20.16 5.67
N ALA A 296 -10.01 20.79 6.42
CA ALA A 296 -8.66 20.29 6.65
C ALA A 296 -8.70 19.08 7.60
N VAL A 297 -8.24 17.91 7.16
CA VAL A 297 -8.13 16.70 8.00
C VAL A 297 -6.72 16.13 7.93
N PHE A 298 -6.04 15.95 9.07
CA PHE A 298 -4.67 15.41 9.11
C PHE A 298 -4.61 13.98 8.55
N ALA A 299 -3.65 13.73 7.66
CA ALA A 299 -3.45 12.42 7.02
C ALA A 299 -2.71 11.43 7.93
N ASN A 300 -3.16 11.31 9.19
CA ASN A 300 -2.59 10.44 10.21
C ASN A 300 -2.91 8.96 9.91
N GLU A 301 -2.23 8.40 8.91
CA GLU A 301 -2.28 6.97 8.58
C GLU A 301 -1.82 6.15 9.79
N GLN A 302 -2.74 5.55 10.54
CA GLN A 302 -2.45 4.61 11.63
C GLN A 302 -1.94 3.27 11.09
N GLY A 303 -0.80 3.31 10.40
CA GLY A 303 -0.08 2.15 9.88
C GLY A 303 0.57 1.37 11.00
N ALA A 304 -0.25 0.66 11.80
CA ALA A 304 0.12 -0.16 12.95
C ALA A 304 0.98 -1.39 12.56
N ARG A 305 2.18 -1.13 12.01
CA ARG A 305 3.16 -2.14 11.64
C ARG A 305 3.97 -2.52 12.88
N PHE A 306 3.87 -3.80 13.21
CA PHE A 306 4.43 -4.41 14.40
C PHE A 306 5.97 -4.30 14.42
N GLY A 307 6.49 -3.36 15.21
CA GLY A 307 7.92 -3.20 15.48
C GLY A 307 8.69 -2.25 14.55
N GLY A 308 8.89 -1.01 15.00
CA GLY A 308 10.17 -0.33 14.80
C GLY A 308 10.33 0.70 13.68
N SER A 309 9.49 1.73 13.64
CA SER A 309 9.95 3.08 13.25
C SER A 309 9.03 4.16 13.83
N THR A 310 9.59 5.28 14.30
CA THR A 310 8.81 6.42 14.79
C THR A 310 7.85 6.91 13.70
N GLN A 311 6.56 6.62 13.85
CA GLN A 311 5.52 7.20 13.04
C GLN A 311 5.41 8.68 13.45
N SER A 312 5.94 9.58 12.63
CA SER A 312 5.79 11.01 12.86
C SER A 312 4.33 11.40 12.62
N THR A 313 3.59 11.65 13.71
CA THR A 313 2.32 12.37 13.65
C THR A 313 2.55 13.68 12.88
N ILE A 314 1.56 14.07 12.08
CA ILE A 314 1.64 15.30 11.30
C ILE A 314 1.30 16.47 12.22
N GLU A 315 2.36 17.08 12.79
CA GLU A 315 2.32 18.13 13.80
C GLU A 315 3.34 19.25 13.43
N GLU A 316 3.23 20.42 14.04
CA GLU A 316 4.22 21.49 13.86
C GLU A 316 5.61 21.04 14.37
N GLY A 317 6.66 21.32 13.59
CA GLY A 317 8.02 20.83 13.81
C GLY A 317 8.27 19.39 13.33
N ALA A 318 7.26 18.66 12.85
CA ALA A 318 7.45 17.29 12.35
C ALA A 318 8.16 17.26 10.98
N ALA A 319 9.08 16.29 10.80
CA ALA A 319 9.76 16.06 9.53
C ALA A 319 8.89 15.22 8.56
N VAL A 320 8.67 15.75 7.36
CA VAL A 320 7.87 15.14 6.29
C VAL A 320 8.71 14.79 5.06
N ARG A 321 8.43 13.64 4.44
CA ARG A 321 9.17 13.12 3.28
C ARG A 321 8.49 13.52 1.96
N GLU A 322 9.26 13.58 0.88
CA GLU A 322 8.72 13.75 -0.48
C GLU A 322 7.62 12.69 -0.77
N ARG A 323 6.50 13.12 -1.36
CA ARG A 323 5.26 12.36 -1.61
C ARG A 323 4.48 11.87 -0.38
N GLN A 324 4.91 12.15 0.85
CA GLN A 324 4.12 11.87 2.05
C GLN A 324 2.85 12.73 2.04
N THR A 325 1.67 12.12 2.20
CA THR A 325 0.41 12.84 2.42
C THR A 325 0.43 13.48 3.80
N MET A 326 0.05 14.76 3.88
CA MET A 326 0.04 15.53 5.13
C MET A 326 -1.39 15.92 5.52
N LEU A 327 -2.20 16.31 4.55
CA LEU A 327 -3.57 16.77 4.76
C LEU A 327 -4.50 16.14 3.72
N ARG A 328 -5.74 15.88 4.10
CA ARG A 328 -6.84 15.56 3.17
C ARG A 328 -7.86 16.68 3.23
N LEU A 329 -8.35 17.08 2.07
CA LEU A 329 -9.53 17.94 1.91
C LEU A 329 -10.67 17.08 1.34
N PRO A 330 -11.52 16.46 2.19
CA PRO A 330 -12.85 16.03 1.81
C PRO A 330 -13.73 17.22 1.41
N ASP A 331 -14.43 17.09 0.28
CA ASP A 331 -15.53 17.97 -0.11
C ASP A 331 -16.80 17.61 0.68
N LEU A 332 -17.25 18.50 1.56
CA LEU A 332 -18.46 18.29 2.37
C LEU A 332 -19.77 18.49 1.58
N SER A 333 -19.71 18.95 0.33
CA SER A 333 -20.88 19.12 -0.55
C SER A 333 -21.28 17.84 -1.30
N GLN A 334 -20.43 16.80 -1.31
CA GLN A 334 -20.71 15.52 -1.95
C GLN A 334 -20.39 14.37 -0.99
N MET A 335 -21.33 14.11 -0.08
CA MET A 335 -21.22 13.04 0.92
C MET A 335 -21.86 11.75 0.42
N GLN A 336 -21.22 10.62 0.72
CA GLN A 336 -21.67 9.27 0.38
C GLN A 336 -21.47 8.34 1.58
N VAL A 337 -22.32 7.32 1.74
CA VAL A 337 -22.06 6.27 2.72
C VAL A 337 -21.35 5.10 2.03
N LYS A 338 -20.21 4.69 2.59
CA LYS A 338 -19.58 3.42 2.27
C LYS A 338 -20.12 2.35 3.22
N VAL A 339 -20.89 1.42 2.67
CA VAL A 339 -21.54 0.31 3.38
C VAL A 339 -20.81 -0.98 3.05
N ASN A 340 -20.50 -1.81 4.03
CA ASN A 340 -19.88 -3.11 3.82
C ASN A 340 -20.97 -4.20 3.80
N VAL A 341 -21.40 -4.61 2.61
CA VAL A 341 -22.52 -5.56 2.47
C VAL A 341 -21.97 -6.99 2.39
N HIS A 342 -22.54 -7.90 3.19
CA HIS A 342 -22.11 -9.31 3.22
C HIS A 342 -22.45 -10.04 1.92
N GLU A 343 -21.55 -10.92 1.44
CA GLU A 343 -21.66 -11.68 0.18
C GLU A 343 -23.05 -12.29 -0.08
N SER A 344 -23.70 -12.84 0.95
CA SER A 344 -25.03 -13.45 0.87
C SER A 344 -26.19 -12.47 0.61
N LYS A 345 -25.98 -11.16 0.78
CA LYS A 345 -26.94 -10.09 0.43
C LYS A 345 -26.54 -9.36 -0.86
N VAL A 346 -25.23 -9.32 -1.19
CA VAL A 346 -24.69 -8.60 -2.36
C VAL A 346 -25.26 -9.09 -3.68
N GLU A 347 -25.46 -10.40 -3.85
CA GLU A 347 -25.99 -10.97 -5.11
C GLU A 347 -27.38 -10.40 -5.43
N ALA A 348 -28.34 -10.56 -4.52
CA ALA A 348 -29.70 -10.04 -4.64
C ALA A 348 -29.74 -8.50 -4.76
N LEU A 349 -28.88 -7.79 -4.03
CA LEU A 349 -28.74 -6.33 -4.15
C LEU A 349 -28.23 -5.94 -5.55
N SER A 350 -27.27 -6.68 -6.11
CA SER A 350 -26.69 -6.42 -7.43
C SER A 350 -27.68 -6.65 -8.56
N ASP A 351 -28.55 -7.65 -8.44
CA ASP A 351 -29.61 -7.91 -9.43
C ASP A 351 -30.75 -6.89 -9.35
N ALA A 352 -31.15 -6.47 -8.14
CA ALA A 352 -32.08 -5.35 -7.97
C ALA A 352 -31.51 -4.04 -8.55
N TRP A 353 -30.21 -3.78 -8.35
CA TRP A 353 -29.54 -2.60 -8.90
C TRP A 353 -29.46 -2.65 -10.44
N ARG A 354 -29.12 -3.80 -11.03
CA ARG A 354 -29.17 -4.02 -12.49
C ARG A 354 -30.58 -3.77 -13.04
N ALA A 355 -31.60 -4.38 -12.43
CA ALA A 355 -32.99 -4.23 -12.86
C ALA A 355 -33.50 -2.78 -12.76
N ALA A 356 -33.05 -2.03 -11.74
CA ALA A 356 -33.33 -0.60 -11.63
C ALA A 356 -32.65 0.20 -12.76
N LEU A 357 -31.36 -0.04 -13.02
CA LEU A 357 -30.59 0.61 -14.08
C LEU A 357 -31.18 0.33 -15.48
N ASP A 358 -31.53 -0.93 -15.77
CA ASP A 358 -32.18 -1.34 -17.03
C ASP A 358 -33.57 -0.68 -17.21
N ALA A 359 -34.26 -0.39 -16.10
CA ALA A 359 -35.51 0.39 -16.09
C ALA A 359 -35.30 1.92 -16.14
N GLY A 360 -34.05 2.41 -16.13
CA GLY A 360 -33.73 3.83 -16.09
C GLY A 360 -34.00 4.50 -14.73
N LEU A 361 -34.05 3.72 -13.65
CA LEU A 361 -34.36 4.16 -12.28
C LEU A 361 -33.14 3.99 -11.35
N ALA A 362 -33.08 4.84 -10.32
CA ALA A 362 -32.08 4.73 -9.26
C ALA A 362 -32.61 3.87 -8.10
N LEU A 363 -31.86 2.83 -7.70
CA LEU A 363 -32.23 1.99 -6.55
C LEU A 363 -32.13 2.83 -5.27
N ARG A 364 -33.24 3.01 -4.55
CA ARG A 364 -33.36 3.94 -3.43
C ARG A 364 -32.93 3.33 -2.09
N ALA A 365 -32.32 4.16 -1.26
CA ALA A 365 -31.96 3.83 0.12
C ALA A 365 -32.47 4.90 1.08
N ARG A 366 -32.87 4.48 2.29
CA ARG A 366 -33.04 5.33 3.46
C ARG A 366 -31.77 5.24 4.30
N ILE A 367 -31.24 6.38 4.72
CA ILE A 367 -29.99 6.49 5.46
C ILE A 367 -30.32 7.18 6.80
N ARG A 368 -30.01 6.53 7.93
CA ARG A 368 -30.13 7.15 9.27
C ARG A 368 -28.75 7.54 9.79
N ILE A 369 -28.57 8.81 10.10
CA ILE A 369 -27.32 9.36 10.65
C ILE A 369 -27.68 10.07 11.96
N GLN A 370 -27.46 9.38 13.09
CA GLN A 370 -27.94 9.83 14.41
C GLN A 370 -29.46 10.07 14.38
N ASP A 371 -29.93 11.28 14.70
CA ASP A 371 -31.37 11.64 14.67
C ASP A 371 -31.87 12.07 13.27
N LEU A 372 -31.02 12.06 12.24
CA LEU A 372 -31.34 12.54 10.89
C LEU A 372 -31.61 11.38 9.92
N GLU A 373 -32.83 11.30 9.39
CA GLU A 373 -33.13 10.46 8.21
C GLU A 373 -32.90 11.26 6.91
N VAL A 374 -32.13 10.69 5.98
CA VAL A 374 -31.89 11.24 4.64
C VAL A 374 -32.19 10.17 3.58
N GLN A 375 -32.58 10.59 2.37
CA GLN A 375 -32.71 9.69 1.24
C GLN A 375 -31.42 9.66 0.42
N GLY A 376 -31.18 8.55 -0.26
CA GLY A 376 -30.06 8.40 -1.18
C GLY A 376 -30.35 7.40 -2.29
N TYR A 377 -29.33 7.07 -3.06
CA TYR A 377 -29.39 6.03 -4.09
C TYR A 377 -28.07 5.26 -4.18
N LEU A 378 -28.18 4.00 -4.59
CA LEU A 378 -27.02 3.14 -4.81
C LEU A 378 -26.24 3.60 -6.05
N ALA A 379 -25.04 4.13 -5.82
CA ALA A 379 -24.16 4.67 -6.85
C ALA A 379 -23.21 3.62 -7.44
N SER A 380 -22.67 2.72 -6.62
CA SER A 380 -21.90 1.56 -7.10
C SER A 380 -21.80 0.42 -6.07
N ILE A 381 -21.52 -0.79 -6.56
CA ILE A 381 -21.11 -1.96 -5.77
C ILE A 381 -19.71 -2.36 -6.25
N ALA A 382 -18.79 -2.64 -5.32
CA ALA A 382 -17.45 -3.13 -5.66
C ALA A 382 -17.50 -4.52 -6.32
N ASN A 383 -16.67 -4.72 -7.34
CA ASN A 383 -16.54 -6.00 -8.05
C ASN A 383 -15.55 -6.98 -7.38
N GLN A 384 -14.93 -6.56 -6.28
CA GLN A 384 -14.04 -7.34 -5.42
C GLN A 384 -14.43 -7.09 -3.97
N PRO A 385 -14.32 -8.09 -3.08
CA PRO A 385 -14.52 -7.86 -1.65
C PRO A 385 -13.40 -6.98 -1.10
N GLU A 386 -13.73 -6.13 -0.12
CA GLU A 386 -12.71 -5.44 0.66
C GLU A 386 -11.89 -6.46 1.45
N PRO A 387 -10.55 -6.33 1.54
CA PRO A 387 -9.73 -7.23 2.31
C PRO A 387 -9.97 -7.00 3.81
N SER A 388 -10.89 -7.78 4.38
CA SER A 388 -11.03 -7.97 5.82
C SER A 388 -9.65 -8.17 6.44
N GLY A 389 -9.24 -7.29 7.37
CA GLY A 389 -7.85 -7.23 7.84
C GLY A 389 -7.35 -8.56 8.41
N TRP A 390 -6.03 -8.77 8.47
CA TRP A 390 -5.35 -10.03 8.86
C TRP A 390 -5.90 -10.77 10.11
N TRP A 391 -6.57 -10.07 11.03
CA TRP A 391 -7.16 -10.64 12.25
C TRP A 391 -8.67 -10.91 12.17
N ALA A 392 -9.35 -10.44 11.12
CA ALA A 392 -10.76 -10.70 10.87
C ALA A 392 -10.96 -12.12 10.29
N GLY A 393 -12.14 -12.69 10.51
CA GLY A 393 -12.52 -13.97 9.91
C GLY A 393 -12.69 -13.88 8.39
N ASN A 394 -12.82 -15.03 7.73
CA ASN A 394 -13.06 -15.15 6.28
C ASN A 394 -14.52 -14.76 5.91
N ILE A 395 -14.89 -13.52 6.22
CA ILE A 395 -16.18 -12.89 5.93
C ILE A 395 -15.95 -11.99 4.71
N LYS A 396 -16.64 -12.27 3.60
CA LYS A 396 -16.51 -11.46 2.38
C LYS A 396 -17.52 -10.31 2.41
N GLU A 397 -17.00 -9.11 2.63
CA GLU A 397 -17.75 -7.86 2.57
C GLU A 397 -17.41 -7.13 1.27
N TYR A 398 -18.43 -6.61 0.57
CA TYR A 398 -18.26 -5.84 -0.66
C TYR A 398 -18.65 -4.38 -0.40
N ALA A 399 -17.70 -3.46 -0.63
CA ALA A 399 -17.93 -2.04 -0.48
C ALA A 399 -19.04 -1.57 -1.43
N THR A 400 -20.07 -0.96 -0.86
CA THR A 400 -21.28 -0.53 -1.53
C THR A 400 -21.45 0.96 -1.26
N ILE A 401 -21.42 1.78 -2.32
CA ILE A 401 -21.40 3.25 -2.21
C ILE A 401 -22.81 3.78 -2.47
N ILE A 402 -23.38 4.41 -1.45
CA ILE A 402 -24.69 5.06 -1.51
C ILE A 402 -24.48 6.58 -1.52
N ALA A 403 -24.87 7.25 -2.61
CA ALA A 403 -24.85 8.69 -2.70
C ALA A 403 -26.05 9.29 -1.95
N ILE A 404 -25.82 10.41 -1.24
CA ILE A 404 -26.87 11.12 -0.49
C ILE A 404 -27.57 12.15 -1.39
N ASP A 405 -28.90 12.26 -1.31
CA ASP A 405 -29.65 13.30 -2.02
C ASP A 405 -29.47 14.66 -1.32
N GLY A 406 -28.61 15.51 -1.90
CA GLY A 406 -28.39 16.89 -1.45
C GLY A 406 -27.29 17.04 -0.40
N THR A 407 -27.29 18.18 0.31
CA THR A 407 -26.23 18.58 1.25
C THR A 407 -26.78 18.83 2.66
N PRO A 408 -26.90 17.79 3.51
CA PRO A 408 -27.34 17.95 4.89
C PRO A 408 -26.26 18.62 5.74
N VAL A 409 -26.58 19.79 6.30
CA VAL A 409 -25.64 20.60 7.10
C VAL A 409 -25.33 19.91 8.43
N GLY A 410 -24.05 19.82 8.78
CA GLY A 410 -23.57 19.25 10.04
C GLY A 410 -23.01 17.83 9.93
N LEU A 411 -23.14 17.16 8.78
CA LEU A 411 -22.50 15.89 8.50
C LEU A 411 -20.96 16.02 8.49
N ARG A 412 -20.27 14.96 8.95
CA ARG A 412 -18.80 14.87 8.97
C ARG A 412 -18.32 13.50 8.50
N PRO A 413 -17.23 13.41 7.71
CA PRO A 413 -16.59 12.14 7.40
C PRO A 413 -16.30 11.33 8.68
N GLY A 414 -16.46 10.00 8.62
CA GLY A 414 -16.29 9.09 9.75
C GLY A 414 -17.52 8.92 10.66
N MET A 415 -18.63 9.62 10.41
CA MET A 415 -19.92 9.31 11.06
C MET A 415 -20.43 7.92 10.64
N THR A 416 -20.95 7.15 11.58
CA THR A 416 -21.68 5.90 11.30
C THR A 416 -23.09 6.19 10.79
N ALA A 417 -23.53 5.44 9.78
CA ALA A 417 -24.84 5.57 9.15
C ALA A 417 -25.48 4.20 8.91
N GLU A 418 -26.69 3.98 9.42
CA GLU A 418 -27.50 2.79 9.11
C GLU A 418 -28.12 2.99 7.71
N CYS A 419 -27.94 2.02 6.81
CA CYS A 419 -28.41 2.11 5.44
C CYS A 419 -29.41 1.00 5.10
N GLU A 420 -30.67 1.37 4.93
CA GLU A 420 -31.78 0.50 4.56
C GLU A 420 -32.05 0.66 3.05
N ILE A 421 -31.48 -0.25 2.25
CA ILE A 421 -31.59 -0.23 0.78
C ILE A 421 -32.83 -1.01 0.33
N LEU A 422 -33.65 -0.43 -0.53
CA LEU A 422 -34.81 -1.12 -1.12
C LEU A 422 -34.35 -2.08 -2.23
N VAL A 423 -34.50 -3.39 -2.02
CA VAL A 423 -34.18 -4.42 -3.02
C VAL A 423 -35.41 -4.75 -3.86
N GLN A 424 -36.58 -4.93 -3.25
CA GLN A 424 -37.81 -5.25 -3.98
C GLN A 424 -39.05 -4.71 -3.27
N HIS A 425 -40.08 -4.37 -4.04
CA HIS A 425 -41.41 -4.06 -3.54
C HIS A 425 -42.42 -4.93 -4.26
N LEU A 426 -43.12 -5.78 -3.51
CA LEU A 426 -44.14 -6.70 -4.01
C LEU A 426 -45.50 -6.31 -3.43
N PRO A 427 -46.40 -5.64 -4.18
CA PRO A 427 -47.70 -5.25 -3.69
C PRO A 427 -48.68 -6.44 -3.64
N ASP A 428 -49.65 -6.40 -2.72
CA ASP A 428 -50.78 -7.35 -2.63
C ASP A 428 -50.37 -8.85 -2.63
N VAL A 429 -49.32 -9.23 -1.88
CA VAL A 429 -48.90 -10.65 -1.73
C VAL A 429 -49.34 -11.24 -0.40
N LEU A 430 -49.58 -12.56 -0.37
CA LEU A 430 -49.84 -13.32 0.85
C LEU A 430 -48.57 -13.32 1.72
N THR A 431 -48.64 -12.72 2.90
CA THR A 431 -47.51 -12.68 3.83
C THR A 431 -47.75 -13.52 5.07
N VAL A 432 -46.69 -14.18 5.51
CA VAL A 432 -46.65 -14.98 6.75
C VAL A 432 -45.41 -14.58 7.55
N PRO A 433 -45.51 -14.32 8.86
CA PRO A 433 -44.33 -13.98 9.65
C PRO A 433 -43.26 -15.08 9.63
N VAL A 434 -41.99 -14.71 9.55
CA VAL A 434 -40.84 -15.64 9.52
C VAL A 434 -40.93 -16.69 10.63
N ALA A 435 -41.38 -16.27 11.83
CA ALA A 435 -41.55 -17.13 13.00
C ALA A 435 -42.61 -18.25 12.86
N ALA A 436 -43.50 -18.22 11.87
CA ALA A 436 -44.48 -19.27 11.61
C ALA A 436 -43.97 -20.36 10.65
N VAL A 437 -42.89 -20.08 9.92
CA VAL A 437 -42.26 -21.01 8.97
C VAL A 437 -41.26 -21.92 9.68
N VAL A 438 -41.24 -23.20 9.32
CA VAL A 438 -40.17 -24.13 9.70
C VAL A 438 -39.63 -24.83 8.48
N GLU A 439 -38.33 -24.69 8.24
CA GLU A 439 -37.62 -25.54 7.28
C GLU A 439 -37.37 -26.94 7.87
N GLN A 440 -37.60 -27.96 7.05
CA GLN A 440 -37.26 -29.36 7.30
C GLN A 440 -36.71 -29.98 6.01
N ARG A 441 -35.40 -30.24 5.98
CA ARG A 441 -34.67 -30.90 4.86
C ARG A 441 -34.85 -30.18 3.51
N GLY A 442 -34.71 -28.84 3.48
CA GLY A 442 -34.87 -28.04 2.26
C GLY A 442 -36.31 -27.83 1.77
N ALA A 443 -37.32 -28.27 2.55
CA ALA A 443 -38.72 -27.98 2.30
C ALA A 443 -39.31 -27.16 3.46
N PHE A 444 -40.17 -26.19 3.15
CA PHE A 444 -40.77 -25.29 4.13
C PHE A 444 -42.18 -25.74 4.51
N TYR A 445 -42.49 -25.65 5.80
CA TYR A 445 -43.77 -26.05 6.37
C TYR A 445 -44.31 -24.98 7.31
N VAL A 446 -45.62 -24.80 7.31
CA VAL A 446 -46.38 -23.97 8.24
C VAL A 446 -47.46 -24.83 8.89
N TRP A 447 -47.83 -24.53 10.14
CA TRP A 447 -48.93 -25.22 10.82
C TRP A 447 -50.16 -24.31 10.84
N THR A 448 -51.27 -24.78 10.26
CA THR A 448 -52.57 -24.08 10.29
C THR A 448 -53.37 -24.51 11.52
N ASN A 449 -54.02 -23.54 12.19
CA ASN A 449 -54.88 -23.76 13.34
C ASN A 449 -56.29 -24.19 12.88
N SER A 450 -56.45 -25.48 12.54
CA SER A 450 -57.73 -26.05 12.10
C SER A 450 -58.60 -26.44 13.31
N PRO A 451 -59.95 -26.42 13.22
CA PRO A 451 -60.84 -26.84 14.33
C PRO A 451 -60.62 -28.26 14.85
N THR A 452 -59.91 -29.12 14.10
CA THR A 452 -59.53 -30.48 14.48
C THR A 452 -58.12 -30.60 15.06
N GLY A 453 -57.34 -29.51 15.12
CA GLY A 453 -55.96 -29.47 15.62
C GLY A 453 -54.97 -28.78 14.66
N PRO A 454 -53.69 -28.67 15.07
CA PRO A 454 -52.65 -28.03 14.26
C PRO A 454 -52.24 -28.93 13.08
N GLU A 455 -52.55 -28.52 11.85
CA GLU A 455 -52.25 -29.30 10.64
C GLU A 455 -50.98 -28.78 9.96
N ARG A 456 -49.99 -29.67 9.72
CA ARG A 456 -48.74 -29.32 9.01
C ARG A 456 -48.95 -29.30 7.51
N ARG A 457 -48.78 -28.14 6.89
CA ARG A 457 -48.92 -27.94 5.44
C ARG A 457 -47.58 -27.52 4.80
N PRO A 458 -47.16 -28.11 3.68
CA PRO A 458 -46.01 -27.62 2.90
C PRO A 458 -46.36 -26.29 2.23
N VAL A 459 -45.39 -25.40 2.09
CA VAL A 459 -45.55 -24.09 1.41
C VAL A 459 -44.41 -23.83 0.45
N ILE A 460 -44.70 -23.15 -0.66
CA ILE A 460 -43.68 -22.60 -1.56
C ILE A 460 -43.51 -21.13 -1.21
N LEU A 461 -42.32 -20.78 -0.76
CA LEU A 461 -41.97 -19.42 -0.34
C LEU A 461 -41.39 -18.61 -1.49
N GLY A 462 -41.50 -17.30 -1.37
CA GLY A 462 -40.95 -16.32 -2.30
C GLY A 462 -39.88 -15.45 -1.65
N ALA A 463 -39.96 -14.14 -1.87
CA ALA A 463 -39.09 -13.19 -1.21
C ALA A 463 -39.34 -13.12 0.31
N THR A 464 -38.33 -12.68 1.06
CA THR A 464 -38.38 -12.56 2.53
C THR A 464 -37.83 -11.21 2.97
N ASN A 465 -38.36 -10.66 4.06
CA ASN A 465 -37.68 -9.65 4.86
C ASN A 465 -37.53 -10.17 6.31
N ASP A 466 -37.06 -9.34 7.24
CA ASP A 466 -36.78 -9.75 8.62
C ASP A 466 -38.03 -10.14 9.44
N GLN A 467 -39.24 -9.77 8.98
CA GLN A 467 -40.49 -9.98 9.70
C GLN A 467 -41.44 -10.94 8.98
N PHE A 468 -41.53 -10.88 7.64
CA PHE A 468 -42.52 -11.56 6.82
C PHE A 468 -41.88 -12.23 5.58
N ILE A 469 -42.50 -13.32 5.13
CA ILE A 469 -42.16 -14.06 3.91
C ILE A 469 -43.37 -14.09 2.97
N GLU A 470 -43.11 -13.91 1.68
CA GLU A 470 -44.06 -14.15 0.58
C GLU A 470 -44.41 -15.65 0.52
N VAL A 471 -45.70 -15.98 0.47
CA VAL A 471 -46.17 -17.34 0.19
C VAL A 471 -46.75 -17.40 -1.21
N LYS A 472 -46.10 -18.16 -2.10
CA LYS A 472 -46.49 -18.32 -3.52
C LYS A 472 -47.50 -19.46 -3.72
N ASP A 473 -47.42 -20.49 -2.89
CA ASP A 473 -48.38 -21.61 -2.89
C ASP A 473 -48.46 -22.27 -1.49
N GLY A 474 -49.61 -22.87 -1.18
CA GLY A 474 -49.86 -23.67 0.02
C GLY A 474 -50.74 -23.02 1.09
N LEU A 475 -51.03 -21.72 1.04
CA LEU A 475 -51.92 -21.05 2.03
C LEU A 475 -52.97 -20.17 1.36
N VAL A 476 -54.10 -20.00 2.04
CA VAL A 476 -55.24 -19.18 1.61
C VAL A 476 -55.38 -17.95 2.51
N GLU A 477 -55.81 -16.84 1.94
CA GLU A 477 -56.10 -15.61 2.68
C GLU A 477 -57.15 -15.88 3.79
N GLY A 478 -56.89 -15.37 4.99
CA GLY A 478 -57.78 -15.50 6.14
C GLY A 478 -57.56 -16.73 7.02
N GLU A 479 -56.74 -17.70 6.60
CA GLU A 479 -56.36 -18.85 7.44
C GLU A 479 -55.56 -18.40 8.68
N GLU A 480 -55.71 -19.12 9.79
CA GLU A 480 -54.87 -18.93 10.97
C GLU A 480 -53.64 -19.85 10.93
N VAL A 481 -52.46 -19.26 11.06
CA VAL A 481 -51.17 -19.96 11.10
C VAL A 481 -50.47 -19.74 12.44
N ILE A 482 -49.77 -20.77 12.91
CA ILE A 482 -49.18 -20.82 14.25
C ILE A 482 -47.82 -20.14 14.27
N LEU A 483 -47.68 -19.11 15.11
CA LEU A 483 -46.40 -18.47 15.41
C LEU A 483 -45.56 -19.39 16.31
N ASN A 484 -44.30 -19.58 15.94
CA ASN A 484 -43.34 -20.49 16.55
C ASN A 484 -43.89 -21.93 16.73
N PRO A 485 -44.10 -22.70 15.64
CA PRO A 485 -44.57 -24.08 15.73
C PRO A 485 -43.66 -24.96 16.60
N ARG A 486 -42.34 -24.71 16.57
CA ARG A 486 -41.32 -25.38 17.41
C ARG A 486 -41.53 -25.15 18.92
N ALA A 487 -42.28 -24.13 19.34
CA ALA A 487 -42.70 -23.94 20.72
C ALA A 487 -44.05 -24.61 21.03
N ALA A 488 -45.01 -24.54 20.11
CA ALA A 488 -46.41 -24.89 20.34
C ALA A 488 -46.77 -26.36 20.03
N VAL A 489 -46.13 -26.98 19.04
CA VAL A 489 -46.54 -28.29 18.49
C VAL A 489 -45.47 -29.35 18.78
N ALA A 490 -45.87 -30.48 19.37
CA ALA A 490 -44.94 -31.56 19.73
C ALA A 490 -44.24 -32.18 18.50
N GLU A 491 -44.96 -32.33 17.38
CA GLU A 491 -44.41 -32.84 16.11
C GLU A 491 -43.33 -31.90 15.53
N ALA A 492 -43.51 -30.58 15.68
CA ALA A 492 -42.52 -29.59 15.26
C ALA A 492 -41.26 -29.55 16.16
N ARG A 493 -41.28 -30.24 17.31
CA ARG A 493 -40.09 -30.50 18.16
C ARG A 493 -39.43 -31.84 17.82
N ALA A 494 -40.22 -32.92 17.82
CA ALA A 494 -39.74 -34.30 17.66
C ALA A 494 -38.97 -34.56 16.35
N VAL A 495 -39.18 -33.71 15.33
CA VAL A 495 -38.42 -33.76 14.06
C VAL A 495 -36.91 -33.52 14.25
N LYS A 496 -36.47 -32.85 15.32
CA LYS A 496 -35.02 -32.70 15.57
C LYS A 496 -34.38 -33.99 16.09
N ASP A 497 -35.09 -34.74 16.93
CA ASP A 497 -34.62 -36.00 17.51
C ASP A 497 -34.49 -37.12 16.43
N ALA A 498 -35.11 -36.93 15.27
CA ALA A 498 -34.97 -37.77 14.07
C ALA A 498 -34.06 -37.15 12.97
N ALA A 499 -33.20 -36.21 13.34
CA ALA A 499 -32.19 -35.59 12.47
C ALA A 499 -30.75 -35.95 12.85
N ASP A 500 -30.49 -36.34 14.12
CA ASP A 500 -29.17 -36.81 14.56
C ASP A 500 -28.92 -38.28 14.17
N ASP A 501 -29.98 -39.10 13.98
CA ASP A 501 -29.93 -40.52 13.54
C ASP A 501 -30.00 -40.69 12.00
N MET A 502 -29.23 -39.92 11.22
CA MET A 502 -29.02 -40.19 9.79
C MET A 502 -27.58 -39.94 9.36
N ASP A 503 -26.79 -41.01 9.29
CA ASP A 503 -25.40 -41.00 8.83
C ASP A 503 -25.27 -40.33 7.44
N VAL A 504 -24.43 -39.29 7.38
CA VAL A 504 -24.18 -38.53 6.15
C VAL A 504 -23.24 -39.29 5.19
N ASP A 505 -22.56 -40.31 5.70
CA ASP A 505 -21.47 -41.03 5.00
C ASP A 505 -21.97 -42.05 3.95
N GLU A 506 -23.19 -42.61 4.07
CA GLU A 506 -23.69 -43.63 3.14
C GLU A 506 -24.13 -43.10 1.75
N LYS A 507 -23.90 -41.81 1.43
CA LYS A 507 -24.23 -41.23 0.12
C LYS A 507 -23.04 -40.89 -0.79
N PHE A 508 -21.81 -41.06 -0.34
CA PHE A 508 -20.64 -40.99 -1.21
C PHE A 508 -19.91 -42.34 -1.26
N GLY A 509 -19.64 -42.82 -2.47
CA GLY A 509 -19.20 -44.19 -2.70
C GLY A 509 -17.81 -44.47 -2.11
N GLN A 510 -17.71 -45.58 -1.37
CA GLN A 510 -16.51 -46.14 -0.73
C GLN A 510 -15.16 -45.69 -1.31
N GLU A 511 -14.31 -45.10 -0.47
CA GLU A 511 -12.92 -44.83 -0.79
C GLU A 511 -12.18 -46.11 -1.19
N ARG A 512 -11.78 -46.21 -2.46
CA ARG A 512 -10.89 -47.27 -2.92
C ARG A 512 -9.45 -46.96 -2.51
N GLN A 513 -9.06 -47.46 -1.34
CA GLN A 513 -7.67 -47.47 -0.89
C GLN A 513 -6.77 -48.10 -1.97
N ALA A 514 -5.84 -47.31 -2.50
CA ALA A 514 -4.88 -47.78 -3.50
C ALA A 514 -3.71 -48.52 -2.83
N PRO A 515 -3.25 -49.68 -3.36
CA PRO A 515 -2.25 -50.51 -2.69
C PRO A 515 -0.82 -49.97 -2.83
N VAL A 516 -0.02 -50.13 -1.78
CA VAL A 516 1.41 -49.77 -1.76
C VAL A 516 2.27 -50.96 -2.22
N ASN A 517 2.88 -50.89 -3.41
CA ASN A 517 4.34 -51.11 -3.58
C ASN A 517 4.94 -51.02 -5.01
N ALA A 518 6.09 -50.33 -5.08
CA ALA A 518 7.37 -50.73 -5.73
C ALA A 518 7.61 -50.73 -7.27
N LYS A 519 8.87 -50.31 -7.60
CA LYS A 519 9.75 -50.64 -8.76
C LYS A 519 9.65 -49.87 -10.11
N LYS A 520 10.44 -48.78 -10.21
CA LYS A 520 11.75 -48.65 -10.91
C LYS A 520 11.90 -49.01 -12.42
N HIS A 521 12.68 -48.17 -13.14
CA HIS A 521 13.22 -48.26 -14.53
C HIS A 521 12.30 -47.76 -15.68
N ALA A 522 12.78 -47.29 -16.86
CA ALA A 522 14.03 -46.59 -17.25
C ALA A 522 13.98 -46.11 -18.74
N ASN A 523 14.72 -45.05 -19.11
CA ASN A 523 15.05 -44.56 -20.48
C ASN A 523 13.87 -43.99 -21.34
N GLY A 524 14.05 -43.02 -22.26
CA GLY A 524 15.24 -42.23 -22.62
C GLY A 524 14.98 -41.10 -23.66
N MET A 525 16.02 -40.29 -23.92
CA MET A 525 16.25 -39.14 -24.85
C MET A 525 15.57 -39.15 -26.27
N PRO A 526 15.50 -38.02 -27.03
CA PRO A 526 16.49 -36.91 -27.10
C PRO A 526 16.00 -35.43 -27.17
N GLY A 527 16.95 -34.48 -26.97
CA GLY A 527 16.85 -33.04 -27.34
C GLY A 527 17.41 -32.75 -28.75
N PRO A 528 17.63 -31.47 -29.15
CA PRO A 528 18.91 -30.78 -28.86
C PRO A 528 18.75 -29.20 -28.68
N PRO A 529 19.74 -28.29 -28.88
CA PRO A 529 20.45 -27.74 -27.70
C PRO A 529 20.89 -26.23 -27.69
N ALA A 530 21.44 -25.83 -26.52
CA ALA A 530 22.56 -24.89 -26.28
C ALA A 530 22.39 -23.35 -26.35
N GLY A 531 23.00 -22.64 -25.36
CA GLY A 531 23.30 -21.20 -25.46
C GLY A 531 23.41 -20.38 -24.16
N GLY A 532 24.55 -20.42 -23.46
CA GLY A 532 25.08 -19.23 -22.75
C GLY A 532 25.23 -19.28 -21.21
N PRO A 533 26.32 -18.74 -20.60
CA PRO A 533 26.58 -18.91 -19.16
C PRO A 533 26.59 -17.63 -18.29
N GLY A 534 26.04 -17.76 -17.06
CA GLY A 534 26.71 -17.32 -15.83
C GLY A 534 26.47 -15.91 -15.27
N THR A 535 25.98 -15.86 -14.02
CA THR A 535 26.36 -14.91 -12.96
C THR A 535 25.76 -15.39 -11.63
N ALA A 536 26.35 -15.00 -10.48
CA ALA A 536 25.91 -15.43 -9.15
C ALA A 536 25.71 -14.22 -8.21
N PRO A 537 24.58 -14.11 -7.47
CA PRO A 537 24.38 -13.10 -6.43
C PRO A 537 25.09 -13.47 -5.12
N GLY A 538 25.59 -12.46 -4.40
CA GLY A 538 26.20 -12.62 -3.07
C GLY A 538 25.18 -12.67 -1.91
N PRO A 539 25.61 -13.03 -0.69
CA PRO A 539 24.72 -13.25 0.45
C PRO A 539 24.48 -11.98 1.30
N GLY A 540 23.22 -11.70 1.64
CA GLY A 540 22.87 -10.66 2.61
C GLY A 540 21.42 -10.74 3.09
N ALA A 541 21.23 -11.02 4.39
CA ALA A 541 19.96 -11.08 5.14
C ALA A 541 18.83 -11.99 4.58
N GLY A 542 18.07 -12.71 5.40
CA GLY A 542 18.11 -12.78 6.87
C GLY A 542 16.86 -13.42 7.50
N GLY A 543 16.08 -14.20 6.74
CA GLY A 543 14.89 -14.87 7.26
C GLY A 543 15.22 -16.01 8.24
N PRO A 544 14.22 -16.53 8.99
CA PRO A 544 14.43 -17.62 9.93
C PRO A 544 14.99 -18.85 9.21
N ARG A 545 16.19 -19.29 9.60
CA ARG A 545 16.75 -20.54 9.08
C ARG A 545 15.93 -21.71 9.65
N PRO A 546 15.45 -22.66 8.83
CA PRO A 546 14.84 -23.88 9.34
C PRO A 546 15.87 -24.64 10.20
N ALA A 547 15.41 -25.29 11.27
CA ALA A 547 16.29 -26.02 12.18
C ALA A 547 16.98 -27.16 11.42
N MET A 548 18.30 -27.07 11.31
CA MET A 548 19.13 -27.99 10.52
C MET A 548 19.24 -29.32 11.26
N ASN A 549 18.65 -30.39 10.71
CA ASN A 549 18.64 -31.71 11.34
C ASN A 549 19.95 -32.47 11.01
N PRO A 550 20.90 -32.68 11.95
CA PRO A 550 22.23 -33.20 11.63
C PRO A 550 22.24 -34.65 11.15
N MET A 551 21.24 -35.46 11.54
CA MET A 551 21.05 -36.85 11.11
C MET A 551 20.84 -37.01 9.59
N GLN A 552 20.72 -35.91 8.82
CA GLN A 552 20.75 -35.98 7.35
C GLN A 552 22.18 -36.15 6.77
N TYR A 553 23.22 -36.19 7.61
CA TYR A 553 24.62 -36.35 7.22
C TYR A 553 25.29 -37.65 7.71
N ASP A 554 24.61 -38.40 8.58
CA ASP A 554 24.87 -39.82 8.87
C ASP A 554 24.74 -40.60 7.55
N LYS A 555 25.80 -41.32 7.13
CA LYS A 555 25.84 -42.04 5.83
C LYS A 555 25.84 -43.55 5.94
N ASP A 556 26.32 -44.12 7.04
CA ASP A 556 26.29 -45.58 7.26
C ASP A 556 25.02 -46.02 8.00
N GLY A 557 24.31 -45.10 8.65
CA GLY A 557 23.00 -45.28 9.27
C GLY A 557 23.06 -45.78 10.71
N ASP A 558 24.17 -45.57 11.42
CA ASP A 558 24.33 -46.07 12.81
C ASP A 558 23.59 -45.22 13.87
N GLY A 559 23.16 -43.99 13.53
CA GLY A 559 22.43 -43.08 14.40
C GLY A 559 23.30 -42.09 15.19
N LYS A 560 24.62 -42.09 14.97
CA LYS A 560 25.57 -41.07 15.39
C LYS A 560 26.06 -40.26 14.17
N LEU A 561 26.79 -39.18 14.41
CA LEU A 561 27.48 -38.43 13.37
C LEU A 561 28.97 -38.36 13.68
N THR A 562 29.80 -38.97 12.85
CA THR A 562 31.27 -38.93 13.01
C THR A 562 31.88 -37.64 12.43
N LYS A 563 33.08 -37.29 12.89
CA LYS A 563 33.75 -36.03 12.51
C LYS A 563 34.07 -35.94 11.01
N ASP A 564 34.33 -37.07 10.35
CA ASP A 564 34.61 -37.14 8.91
C ASP A 564 33.34 -37.06 8.03
N GLU A 565 32.16 -37.27 8.61
CA GLU A 565 30.88 -37.16 7.91
C GLU A 565 30.23 -35.78 8.05
N ALA A 566 30.46 -35.12 9.19
CA ALA A 566 30.00 -33.77 9.45
C ALA A 566 30.56 -32.78 8.39
N PRO A 567 29.73 -31.89 7.81
CA PRO A 567 30.21 -30.91 6.83
C PRO A 567 31.18 -29.90 7.46
N ALA A 568 32.14 -29.39 6.69
CA ALA A 568 33.24 -28.53 7.16
C ALA A 568 32.88 -27.41 8.19
N PRO A 569 31.80 -26.59 8.04
CA PRO A 569 31.46 -25.59 9.06
C PRO A 569 30.95 -26.18 10.39
N MET A 570 30.55 -27.45 10.41
CA MET A 570 30.13 -28.19 11.60
C MET A 570 31.32 -28.86 12.31
N GLN A 571 32.33 -29.33 11.55
CA GLN A 571 33.56 -29.92 12.10
C GLN A 571 34.28 -28.98 13.08
N ALA A 572 34.24 -27.67 12.84
CA ALA A 572 34.83 -26.64 13.69
C ALA A 572 34.16 -26.49 15.09
N PHE A 573 32.95 -27.03 15.26
CA PHE A 573 32.21 -27.04 16.53
C PHE A 573 31.98 -28.47 17.06
N PHE A 574 32.51 -29.48 16.39
CA PHE A 574 32.29 -30.89 16.74
C PHE A 574 32.77 -31.20 18.16
N ASP A 575 33.99 -30.73 18.49
CA ASP A 575 34.64 -30.86 19.81
C ASP A 575 33.97 -29.99 20.92
N GLN A 576 32.84 -29.35 20.60
CA GLN A 576 32.02 -28.55 21.51
C GLN A 576 30.57 -29.08 21.57
N MET A 577 30.24 -30.13 20.81
CA MET A 577 28.96 -30.83 20.80
C MET A 577 29.11 -32.27 21.31
N ASP A 578 30.16 -32.97 20.87
CA ASP A 578 30.66 -34.19 21.53
C ASP A 578 31.05 -33.82 22.96
N THR A 579 30.25 -34.26 23.92
CA THR A 579 30.33 -33.88 25.33
C THR A 579 30.91 -35.02 26.17
N ASN A 580 30.78 -36.25 25.69
CA ASN A 580 31.32 -37.46 26.31
C ASN A 580 32.77 -37.78 25.87
N GLY A 581 33.16 -37.34 24.67
CA GLY A 581 34.51 -37.48 24.11
C GLY A 581 34.78 -38.77 23.32
N ASP A 582 33.74 -39.47 22.83
CA ASP A 582 33.90 -40.70 22.02
C ASP A 582 34.16 -40.45 20.53
N GLY A 583 34.04 -39.20 20.06
CA GLY A 583 34.28 -38.80 18.66
C GLY A 583 33.07 -38.93 17.75
N ALA A 584 31.88 -39.23 18.26
CA ALA A 584 30.68 -39.44 17.46
C ALA A 584 29.40 -38.90 18.14
N ILE A 585 28.97 -37.69 17.74
CA ILE A 585 27.83 -36.97 18.32
C ILE A 585 26.56 -37.81 18.16
N ASP A 586 25.89 -38.11 19.28
CA ASP A 586 24.68 -38.93 19.28
C ASP A 586 23.38 -38.13 19.44
N SER A 587 22.24 -38.84 19.34
CA SER A 587 20.90 -38.26 19.45
C SER A 587 20.59 -37.62 20.82
N ALA A 588 21.24 -38.06 21.90
CA ALA A 588 21.03 -37.55 23.25
C ALA A 588 21.88 -36.29 23.50
N GLU A 589 23.14 -36.28 23.07
CA GLU A 589 23.99 -35.08 23.14
C GLU A 589 23.42 -33.93 22.32
N LEU A 590 22.89 -34.23 21.12
CA LEU A 590 22.22 -33.23 20.29
C LEU A 590 20.93 -32.69 20.94
N ALA A 591 20.19 -33.54 21.67
CA ALA A 591 19.00 -33.12 22.42
C ALA A 591 19.39 -32.22 23.62
N GLU A 592 20.46 -32.55 24.33
CA GLU A 592 21.01 -31.75 25.44
C GLU A 592 21.49 -30.38 24.94
N LEU A 593 22.22 -30.34 23.81
CA LEU A 593 22.64 -29.11 23.13
C LEU A 593 21.45 -28.25 22.71
N ARG A 594 20.42 -28.85 22.08
CA ARG A 594 19.21 -28.14 21.66
C ARG A 594 18.47 -27.53 22.86
N ARG A 595 18.33 -28.29 23.93
CA ARG A 595 17.70 -27.84 25.18
C ARG A 595 18.48 -26.69 25.83
N ARG A 596 19.82 -26.73 25.77
CA ARG A 596 20.72 -25.67 26.23
C ARG A 596 20.65 -24.40 25.37
N MET A 597 20.44 -24.54 24.06
CA MET A 597 20.22 -23.42 23.12
C MET A 597 18.84 -22.78 23.34
N GLU A 598 17.78 -23.57 23.49
CA GLU A 598 16.43 -23.08 23.83
C GLU A 598 16.41 -22.36 25.20
N ALA A 599 17.15 -22.86 26.19
CA ALA A 599 17.32 -22.21 27.49
C ALA A 599 18.17 -20.92 27.48
N ALA A 600 18.88 -20.62 26.39
CA ALA A 600 19.75 -19.45 26.23
C ALA A 600 19.24 -18.45 25.17
N GLY A 601 18.01 -18.65 24.65
CA GLY A 601 17.53 -18.06 23.40
C GLY A 601 16.59 -16.85 23.48
N GLY A 602 16.56 -16.10 24.59
CA GLY A 602 15.88 -14.80 24.67
C GLY A 602 16.74 -13.67 24.07
N PRO A 603 16.19 -12.66 23.36
CA PRO A 603 17.00 -11.66 22.66
C PRO A 603 17.60 -10.62 23.63
N GLY A 604 18.88 -10.77 24.02
CA GLY A 604 19.50 -9.81 24.97
C GLY A 604 21.02 -9.87 25.28
N GLY A 605 21.85 -10.66 24.58
CA GLY A 605 23.30 -10.74 24.86
C GLY A 605 23.65 -11.44 26.20
N PRO A 606 24.89 -11.33 26.74
CA PRO A 606 26.09 -10.63 26.24
C PRO A 606 27.16 -11.57 25.65
N GLY A 607 28.31 -11.02 25.21
CA GLY A 607 29.40 -11.79 24.60
C GLY A 607 30.23 -12.66 25.57
N GLY A 608 30.60 -13.86 25.11
CA GLY A 608 31.44 -14.83 25.84
C GLY A 608 32.96 -14.63 25.70
N PRO A 609 33.78 -15.41 26.44
CA PRO A 609 35.20 -15.11 26.69
C PRO A 609 36.18 -15.63 25.62
N GLY A 610 37.36 -15.01 25.55
CA GLY A 610 38.44 -15.35 24.61
C GLY A 610 39.46 -16.40 25.11
N VAL A 611 40.35 -16.81 24.21
CA VAL A 611 41.39 -17.86 24.38
C VAL A 611 42.77 -17.29 23.96
N PRO A 612 43.91 -17.67 24.58
CA PRO A 612 45.09 -16.78 24.61
C PRO A 612 46.29 -17.17 23.73
N GLY A 613 46.99 -16.14 23.25
CA GLY A 613 48.46 -16.01 23.41
C GLY A 613 49.41 -16.87 22.56
N GLY A 614 49.90 -16.34 21.44
CA GLY A 614 51.12 -16.80 20.75
C GLY A 614 52.04 -15.61 20.41
N LYS A 615 53.36 -15.74 20.62
CA LYS A 615 54.36 -14.67 20.37
C LYS A 615 55.29 -15.02 19.20
N THR A 616 55.58 -14.05 18.34
CA THR A 616 56.85 -13.91 17.59
C THR A 616 56.95 -12.46 17.03
N PRO A 617 58.13 -11.95 16.64
CA PRO A 617 58.42 -10.51 16.70
C PRO A 617 58.17 -9.72 15.39
N PRO A 618 57.96 -8.39 15.48
CA PRO A 618 57.94 -7.49 14.33
C PRO A 618 59.35 -7.14 13.84
N THR A 619 59.52 -7.01 12.53
CA THR A 619 60.72 -6.42 11.89
C THR A 619 60.31 -5.27 10.97
N GLY A 620 60.80 -4.07 11.25
CA GLY A 620 60.52 -2.86 10.47
C GLY A 620 61.36 -1.67 10.97
N PRO A 621 62.13 -0.99 10.10
CA PRO A 621 63.04 0.08 10.52
C PRO A 621 62.33 1.45 10.66
N PRO A 622 62.86 2.37 11.49
CA PRO A 622 62.24 3.66 11.78
C PRO A 622 62.65 4.79 10.80
N PRO A 623 61.77 5.79 10.56
CA PRO A 623 62.20 7.11 10.11
C PRO A 623 62.88 7.88 11.26
N GLY A 624 63.87 8.72 10.93
CA GLY A 624 64.63 9.50 11.90
C GLY A 624 63.91 10.73 12.44
N GLY A 625 64.46 11.36 13.49
CA GLY A 625 63.92 12.55 14.14
C GLY A 625 64.90 13.72 14.25
N GLY A 626 64.47 14.76 14.96
CA GLY A 626 65.15 16.06 15.08
C GLY A 626 64.21 17.20 14.66
N SER A 627 64.14 18.35 15.32
CA SER A 627 64.87 18.81 16.52
C SER A 627 64.06 19.86 17.29
N VAL A 628 64.28 19.99 18.60
CA VAL A 628 63.58 20.94 19.48
C VAL A 628 64.21 22.35 19.39
N GLY A 629 63.37 23.39 19.43
CA GLY A 629 63.72 24.79 19.69
C GLY A 629 62.81 25.40 20.77
N PRO A 630 63.27 26.36 21.60
CA PRO A 630 62.62 26.71 22.87
C PRO A 630 61.56 27.83 22.77
N PRO A 631 60.71 28.01 23.81
CA PRO A 631 59.60 28.96 23.80
C PRO A 631 59.97 30.38 24.28
N GLN A 632 59.19 31.36 23.80
CA GLN A 632 58.82 32.62 24.48
C GLN A 632 57.34 32.88 24.21
#